data_AF-A0A0K2J8I2-F1
#
_entry.id   AF-A0A0K2J8I2-F1
#
_cell.length_a   1.000
_cell.length_b   1.000
_cell.length_c   1.000
_cell.angle_alpha   90.00
_cell.angle_beta   90.00
_cell.angle_gamma   90.00
#
_symmetry.space_group_name_H-M   'P 1'
#
loop_
_entity.id
_entity.type
_entity.pdbx_description
1 polymer ?
#
loop_
_entity_poly.entity_id
_entity_poly.type
_entity_poly.pdbx_seq_one_letter_code
_entity_poly.pdbx_strand_id
1 'polypeptide(L)' 'MEEKKKRGRPVGIPRAETAGRKATGRIRNKTFNFKVTEEEKEKIFEILDLTGLKRTDGLIKILEEYEKNLHNCKKER' A
#
# COMPACT_ATOMS: atom_id res chain seq x y z
N MET A 1 -42.31 -33.13 -14.28
CA MET A 1 -41.70 -32.43 -13.13
C MET A 1 -40.47 -31.70 -13.66
N GLU A 2 -40.52 -30.38 -13.80
CA GLU A 2 -39.33 -29.62 -14.21
C GLU A 2 -38.35 -29.53 -13.03
N GLU A 3 -37.14 -30.06 -13.21
CA GLU A 3 -36.06 -29.92 -12.23
C GLU A 3 -35.62 -28.46 -12.13
N LYS A 4 -35.89 -27.83 -10.99
CA LYS A 4 -35.40 -26.48 -10.69
C LYS A 4 -33.87 -26.50 -10.65
N LYS A 5 -33.21 -25.85 -11.63
CA LYS A 5 -31.76 -25.61 -11.63
C LYS A 5 -31.36 -24.97 -10.29
N LYS A 6 -30.47 -25.63 -9.54
CA LYS A 6 -29.88 -25.07 -8.32
C LYS A 6 -29.20 -23.75 -8.66
N ARG A 7 -29.76 -22.64 -8.18
CA ARG A 7 -29.12 -21.32 -8.27
C ARG A 7 -28.07 -21.25 -7.16
N GLY A 8 -26.82 -21.43 -7.54
CA GLY A 8 -25.67 -21.34 -6.65
C GLY A 8 -24.41 -21.83 -7.35
N ARG A 9 -23.30 -21.10 -7.15
CA ARG A 9 -22.00 -21.49 -7.72
C ARG A 9 -21.45 -22.70 -6.95
N PRO A 10 -20.81 -23.68 -7.61
CA PRO A 10 -20.21 -24.82 -6.93
C PRO A 10 -19.23 -24.36 -5.85
N VAL A 11 -19.33 -24.97 -4.67
CA VAL A 11 -18.44 -24.72 -3.53
C VAL A 11 -17.02 -25.17 -3.93
N GLY A 12 -16.02 -24.32 -3.74
CA GLY A 12 -14.61 -24.63 -4.00
C GLY A 12 -14.00 -24.00 -5.25
N ILE A 13 -14.79 -23.39 -6.15
CA ILE A 13 -14.23 -22.60 -7.24
C ILE A 13 -13.88 -21.20 -6.67
N PRO A 14 -12.65 -20.69 -6.75
CA PRO A 14 -12.33 -19.32 -6.32
C PRO A 14 -13.08 -18.32 -7.21
N ARG A 15 -13.59 -17.19 -6.69
CA ARG A 15 -14.20 -16.17 -7.56
C ARG A 15 -13.11 -15.69 -8.54
N ALA A 16 -13.48 -15.39 -9.79
CA ALA A 16 -12.52 -14.80 -10.73
C ALA A 16 -11.87 -13.52 -10.18
N GLU A 17 -12.60 -12.78 -9.33
CA GLU A 17 -12.13 -11.61 -8.58
C GLU A 17 -10.97 -11.90 -7.60
N THR A 18 -10.81 -13.16 -7.17
CA THR A 18 -9.82 -13.62 -6.17
C THR A 18 -8.81 -14.63 -6.72
N ALA A 19 -8.96 -15.10 -7.96
CA ALA A 19 -8.00 -15.99 -8.58
C ALA A 19 -6.64 -15.29 -8.75
N GLY A 20 -5.58 -15.83 -8.14
CA GLY A 20 -4.20 -15.32 -8.25
C GLY A 20 -3.72 -14.33 -7.17
N ARG A 21 -4.52 -14.02 -6.14
CA ARG A 21 -4.08 -13.08 -5.08
C ARG A 21 -3.19 -13.76 -4.04
N LYS A 22 -1.96 -13.26 -3.86
CA LYS A 22 -1.15 -13.54 -2.66
C LYS A 22 -1.84 -12.96 -1.41
N ALA A 23 -1.80 -13.69 -0.30
CA ALA A 23 -2.52 -13.40 0.94
C ALA A 23 -1.94 -12.22 1.74
N THR A 24 -1.99 -11.00 1.22
CA THR A 24 -1.64 -9.79 1.99
C THR A 24 -2.77 -8.77 2.08
N GLY A 25 -3.93 -8.99 1.44
CA GLY A 25 -5.15 -8.19 1.59
C GLY A 25 -5.07 -6.71 1.16
N ARG A 26 -3.86 -6.19 0.92
CA ARG A 26 -3.57 -4.77 0.68
C ARG A 26 -3.74 -4.47 -0.80
N ILE A 27 -4.85 -3.83 -1.16
CA ILE A 27 -5.14 -3.39 -2.53
C ILE A 27 -4.50 -2.00 -2.73
N ARG A 28 -3.39 -1.94 -3.48
CA ARG A 28 -2.77 -0.68 -3.92
C ARG A 28 -3.33 -0.31 -5.29
N ASN A 29 -4.38 0.49 -5.33
CA ASN A 29 -5.08 0.92 -6.55
C ASN A 29 -4.99 2.42 -6.83
N LYS A 30 -4.30 3.19 -5.98
CA LYS A 30 -4.15 4.65 -6.11
C LYS A 30 -2.70 4.98 -6.39
N THR A 31 -2.47 5.95 -7.27
CA THR A 31 -1.15 6.48 -7.61
C THR A 31 -0.91 7.80 -6.88
N PHE A 32 0.35 8.07 -6.59
CA PHE A 32 0.81 9.31 -6.00
C PHE A 32 2.07 9.73 -6.75
N ASN A 33 2.00 10.85 -7.46
CA ASN A 33 3.04 11.29 -8.39
C ASN A 33 3.54 12.67 -7.99
N PHE A 34 4.85 12.87 -8.05
CA PHE A 34 5.48 14.18 -7.92
C PHE A 34 6.23 14.53 -9.20
N LYS A 35 6.29 15.82 -9.51
CA LYS A 35 7.27 16.36 -10.45
C LYS A 35 8.45 16.85 -9.62
N VAL A 36 9.61 16.26 -9.86
CA VAL A 36 10.86 16.55 -9.15
C VAL A 36 11.98 16.68 -10.18
N THR A 37 13.06 17.36 -9.82
CA THR A 37 14.29 17.35 -10.61
C THR A 37 15.02 16.00 -10.47
N GLU A 38 16.01 15.78 -11.33
CA GLU A 38 16.81 14.55 -11.30
C GLU A 38 17.61 14.43 -9.99
N GLU A 39 18.20 15.54 -9.52
CA GLU A 39 18.92 15.61 -8.25
C GLU A 39 18.01 15.34 -7.04
N GLU A 40 16.79 15.88 -7.03
CA GLU A 40 15.83 15.64 -5.95
C GLU A 40 15.40 14.17 -5.91
N LYS A 41 15.20 13.57 -7.07
CA LYS A 41 14.83 12.16 -7.21
C LYS A 41 15.93 11.25 -6.68
N GLU A 42 17.19 11.51 -7.00
CA GLU A 42 18.33 10.75 -6.50
C GLU A 42 18.42 10.83 -4.98
N LYS A 43 18.36 12.05 -4.41
CA LYS A 43 18.37 12.25 -2.95
C LYS A 43 17.24 11.50 -2.26
N ILE A 44 16.03 11.52 -2.82
CA ILE A 44 14.89 10.77 -2.26
C ILE A 44 15.19 9.27 -2.27
N PHE A 45 15.76 8.73 -3.35
CA PHE A 45 16.07 7.30 -3.41
C PHE A 45 17.18 6.90 -2.45
N GLU A 46 18.25 7.69 -2.32
CA GLU A 46 19.31 7.45 -1.34
C GLU A 46 18.74 7.37 0.09
N ILE A 47 17.90 8.34 0.47
CA ILE A 47 17.25 8.37 1.79
C ILE A 47 16.37 7.13 1.99
N LEU A 48 15.62 6.73 0.97
CA LEU A 48 14.75 5.55 1.05
C LEU A 48 15.56 4.25 1.14
N ASP A 49 16.69 4.16 0.46
CA ASP A 49 17.55 2.96 0.48
C ASP A 49 18.21 2.77 1.86
N LEU A 50 18.50 3.85 2.60
CA LEU A 50 18.97 3.79 3.99
C LEU A 50 17.98 3.07 4.92
N THR A 51 16.68 3.08 4.61
CA THR A 51 15.68 2.43 5.47
C THR A 51 15.69 0.90 5.37
N GLY A 52 16.27 0.33 4.30
CA GLY A 52 16.25 -1.12 4.03
C GLY A 52 14.86 -1.70 3.76
N LEU A 53 13.83 -0.85 3.65
CA LEU A 53 12.45 -1.23 3.41
C LEU A 53 12.07 -1.04 1.94
N LYS A 54 10.90 -1.56 1.55
CA LYS A 54 10.31 -1.18 0.26
C LYS A 54 10.07 0.33 0.26
N ARG A 55 10.40 1.00 -0.84
CA ARG A 55 10.30 2.48 -1.00
C ARG A 55 9.03 3.09 -0.41
N THR A 56 7.88 2.48 -0.66
CA THR A 56 6.59 2.98 -0.13
C THR A 56 6.51 2.89 1.39
N ASP A 57 7.00 1.79 1.96
CA ASP A 57 6.97 1.54 3.41
C ASP A 57 8.02 2.40 4.13
N GLY A 58 9.20 2.60 3.51
CA GLY A 58 10.23 3.54 3.98
C GLY A 58 9.74 4.99 3.98
N LEU A 59 9.05 5.41 2.92
CA LEU A 59 8.48 6.75 2.82
C LEU A 59 7.43 7.00 3.92
N ILE A 60 6.55 6.03 4.16
CA ILE A 60 5.55 6.12 5.22
C ILE A 60 6.21 6.26 6.60
N LYS A 61 7.23 5.46 6.89
CA LYS A 61 7.93 5.51 8.18
C LYS A 61 8.55 6.88 8.45
N ILE A 62 9.21 7.47 7.45
CA ILE A 62 9.81 8.81 7.57
C ILE A 62 8.73 9.86 7.86
N LEU A 63 7.59 9.79 7.16
CA LEU A 63 6.48 10.72 7.39
C LEU A 63 5.84 10.56 8.77
N GLU A 64 5.68 9.32 9.25
CA GLU A 64 5.16 9.06 10.60
C GLU A 64 6.10 9.57 11.70
N GLU A 65 7.41 9.40 11.53
CA GLU A 65 8.40 9.94 12.47
C GLU A 65 8.37 11.47 12.50
N TYR A 66 8.26 12.10 11.33
CA TYR A 66 8.12 13.55 11.23
C TYR A 66 6.83 14.06 11.89
N GLU A 67 5.70 13.37 11.69
CA GLU A 67 4.42 13.68 12.33
C GLU A 67 4.51 13.58 13.86
N LYS A 68 5.12 12.52 14.40
CA LYS A 68 5.33 12.35 15.85
C LYS A 68 6.17 13.49 16.43
N ASN A 69 7.25 13.86 15.75
CA ASN A 69 8.12 14.95 16.18
C ASN A 69 7.38 16.31 16.18
N LEU A 70 6.54 16.57 15.17
CA LEU A 70 5.69 17.76 15.13
C LEU A 70 4.68 17.81 16.28
N HIS A 71 4.09 16.66 16.64
CA HIS A 71 3.11 16.59 17.73
C HIS A 71 3.77 16.80 19.10
N ASN A 72 4.96 16.25 19.31
CA ASN A 72 5.73 16.45 20.54
C ASN A 72 6.13 17.92 20.72
N CYS A 73 6.58 18.58 19.63
CA CYS A 73 6.96 20.00 19.65
C CYS A 73 5.78 20.95 19.92
N LYS A 74 4.54 20.54 19.60
CA LYS A 74 3.31 21.30 19.94
C LYS A 74 2.85 21.09 21.38
N LYS A 75 3.28 20.03 22.04
CA LYS A 75 2.87 19.69 23.42
C LYS A 75 3.71 20.42 24.47
N GLU A 76 4.86 20.95 24.06
CA GLU A 76 5.80 21.71 24.89
C GLU A 76 5.64 23.24 24.76
N ARG A 77 4.68 23.71 23.97
CA ARG A 77 4.29 25.13 23.85
C ARG A 77 2.93 25.37 24.49
#